data_AF-A0A2S7CAY0-F1
#
_entry.id   AF-A0A2S7CAY0-F1
#
_cell.length_a   1.000
_cell.length_b   1.000
_cell.length_c   1.000
_cell.angle_alpha   90.00
_cell.angle_beta   90.00
_cell.angle_gamma   90.00
#
_symmetry.space_group_name_H-M   'P 1'
#
loop_
_entity.id
_entity.type
_entity.pdbx_description
1 polymer ?
#
loop_
_entity_poly.entity_id
_entity_poly.type
_entity_poly.pdbx_seq_one_letter_code
_entity_poly.pdbx_strand_id
1 'polypeptide(L)'
;MNISQKGGSSGWGGVGVLENEFFERLNGGVYSKIDEVVGDYDFLDYYDVKGRKNLDYSGVLTRGKDWVLEPLRLLQPFSYMAFQEFCGDLFLGVMLIKDLMNPEGPRLPVEVLFFNVSGRMVEVFPTFPGSTYEDGNDCFGSLLSLPDGLAKSWLWRTDGWRIPGSVGEGPMTNRQLIGHPSSRWRDADTYLDSLGKGWKKKYLPKIKELFPDAVTNINGVKRIKFRCFLDTRPVGVGGPEGDQFFVCSTRQDQVVYHVHEGDVGNLRVLRNPEDAIDRYCAHVLRRKAGQFDFSEWSEPFRP
;
A
#
# COMPACT_ATOMS: atom_id res chain seq x y z
N MET A 1 39.66 -19.15 3.23
CA MET A 1 38.78 -20.06 4.00
C MET A 1 37.67 -19.19 4.58
N ASN A 2 36.52 -18.98 3.92
CA ASN A 2 35.40 -19.93 3.70
C ASN A 2 35.02 -20.64 5.01
N ILE A 3 33.78 -20.61 5.53
CA ILE A 3 32.42 -20.33 5.01
C ILE A 3 31.53 -20.00 6.23
N SER A 4 30.48 -19.20 6.02
CA SER A 4 29.09 -19.46 6.48
C SER A 4 28.26 -18.18 6.26
N GLN A 5 27.73 -17.96 5.05
CA GLN A 5 26.40 -18.45 4.64
C GLN A 5 25.37 -18.41 5.77
N LYS A 6 24.72 -17.25 5.94
CA LYS A 6 23.28 -17.24 6.26
C LYS A 6 22.50 -17.01 4.98
N GLY A 7 22.46 -18.06 4.16
CA GLY A 7 21.34 -18.28 3.27
C GLY A 7 20.16 -18.69 4.14
N GLY A 8 19.39 -17.70 4.62
CA GLY A 8 18.06 -17.94 5.12
C GLY A 8 17.10 -17.78 3.96
N SER A 9 16.57 -18.88 3.45
CA SER A 9 15.42 -18.88 2.55
C SER A 9 14.19 -18.38 3.33
N SER A 10 14.10 -17.07 3.57
CA SER A 10 12.83 -16.46 4.01
C SER A 10 11.97 -16.31 2.77
N GLY A 11 11.20 -17.35 2.46
CA GLY A 11 10.29 -17.35 1.32
C GLY A 11 9.38 -16.12 1.32
N TRP A 12 8.97 -15.71 0.12
CA TRP A 12 8.05 -14.59 -0.15
C TRP A 12 6.76 -14.60 0.71
N GLY A 13 6.38 -15.75 1.30
CA GLY A 13 5.23 -15.91 2.22
C GLY A 13 5.49 -15.63 3.72
N GLY A 14 6.73 -15.31 4.11
CA GLY A 14 7.15 -15.15 5.52
C GLY A 14 7.41 -13.71 5.99
N VAL A 15 7.25 -12.71 5.11
CA VAL A 15 7.63 -11.32 5.42
C VAL A 15 6.39 -10.48 5.80
N GLY A 16 6.57 -9.63 6.81
CA GLY A 16 5.56 -8.71 7.37
C GLY A 16 5.41 -8.87 8.88
N VAL A 17 4.67 -7.97 9.51
CA VAL A 17 4.44 -8.00 10.97
C VAL A 17 3.52 -9.15 11.34
N LEU A 18 4.01 -10.06 12.19
CA LEU A 18 3.26 -11.22 12.69
C LEU A 18 2.45 -10.87 13.93
N GLU A 19 1.48 -11.74 14.26
CA GLU A 19 0.55 -11.54 15.37
C GLU A 19 1.21 -11.26 16.73
N ASN A 20 2.21 -12.06 17.09
CA ASN A 20 2.96 -11.86 18.32
C ASN A 20 3.70 -10.51 18.36
N GLU A 21 4.17 -10.01 17.22
CA GLU A 21 4.90 -8.75 17.15
C GLU A 21 3.97 -7.55 17.36
N PHE A 22 2.79 -7.53 16.74
CA PHE A 22 1.93 -6.36 16.90
C PHE A 22 1.33 -6.22 18.29
N PHE A 23 0.96 -7.32 18.97
CA PHE A 23 0.50 -7.22 20.36
C PHE A 23 1.59 -6.76 21.32
N GLU A 24 2.85 -7.10 21.05
CA GLU A 24 3.99 -6.60 21.85
C GLU A 24 4.25 -5.10 21.60
N ARG A 25 4.16 -4.65 20.35
CA ARG A 25 4.49 -3.28 19.95
C ARG A 25 3.38 -2.27 20.21
N LEU A 26 2.11 -2.68 20.10
CA LEU A 26 0.93 -1.86 20.36
C LEU A 26 0.66 -1.74 21.87
N ASN A 27 1.65 -1.22 22.59
CA ASN A 27 1.68 -1.12 24.04
C ASN A 27 0.72 -0.08 24.65
N GLY A 28 0.05 0.72 23.82
CA GLY A 28 -1.09 1.55 24.20
C GLY A 28 -2.44 0.85 24.06
N GLY A 29 -2.44 -0.40 23.58
CA GLY A 29 -3.62 -1.26 23.46
C GLY A 29 -4.00 -1.57 22.01
N VAL A 30 -4.84 -2.60 21.86
CA VAL A 30 -5.44 -3.02 20.61
C VAL A 30 -6.94 -3.15 20.83
N TYR A 31 -7.73 -2.42 20.05
CA TYR A 31 -9.15 -2.22 20.29
C TYR A 31 -9.96 -2.63 19.07
N SER A 32 -11.05 -3.36 19.32
CA SER A 32 -12.00 -3.77 18.26
C SER A 32 -13.16 -2.79 18.13
N LYS A 33 -13.39 -1.98 19.17
CA LYS A 33 -14.42 -0.96 19.22
C LYS A 33 -13.89 0.33 19.83
N ILE A 34 -14.54 1.43 19.47
CA ILE A 34 -14.10 2.76 19.88
C ILE A 34 -14.34 3.05 21.36
N ASP A 35 -15.39 2.48 21.94
CA ASP A 35 -15.75 2.62 23.35
C ASP A 35 -14.84 1.81 24.29
N GLU A 36 -14.05 0.89 23.73
CA GLU A 36 -13.03 0.12 24.46
C GLU A 36 -11.70 0.89 24.62
N VAL A 37 -11.51 2.02 23.91
CA VAL A 37 -10.25 2.76 23.93
C VAL A 37 -10.03 3.41 25.29
N VAL A 38 -9.04 2.91 26.03
CA VAL A 38 -8.68 3.39 27.36
C VAL A 38 -7.64 4.52 27.22
N GLY A 39 -8.06 5.66 26.69
CA GLY A 39 -7.19 6.83 26.53
C GLY A 39 -7.94 8.03 25.95
N ASP A 40 -7.61 9.22 26.45
CA ASP A 40 -8.08 10.47 25.87
C ASP A 40 -7.06 10.92 24.82
N TYR A 41 -7.23 10.41 23.60
CA TYR A 41 -6.31 10.66 22.50
C TYR A 41 -6.93 11.60 21.47
N ASP A 42 -6.21 12.68 21.13
CA ASP A 42 -6.63 13.67 20.13
C ASP A 42 -7.08 13.07 18.79
N PHE A 43 -6.50 11.93 18.37
CA PHE A 43 -6.85 11.29 17.10
C PHE A 43 -8.27 10.69 17.08
N LEU A 44 -8.91 10.55 18.25
CA LEU A 44 -10.30 10.11 18.36
C LEU A 44 -11.26 11.22 17.95
N ASP A 45 -10.82 12.48 18.09
CA ASP A 45 -11.56 13.67 17.70
C ASP A 45 -11.35 14.01 16.22
N TYR A 46 -12.36 14.61 15.61
CA TYR A 46 -12.28 15.09 14.22
C TYR A 46 -11.15 16.13 14.05
N TYR A 47 -10.93 16.96 15.07
CA TYR A 47 -9.90 17.99 15.08
C TYR A 47 -8.98 17.80 16.28
N ASP A 48 -7.67 17.95 16.06
CA ASP A 48 -6.68 17.97 17.15
C ASP A 48 -6.82 19.22 18.03
N VAL A 49 -6.07 19.27 19.14
CA VAL A 49 -6.05 20.42 20.06
C VAL A 49 -5.62 21.75 19.41
N LYS A 50 -5.12 21.73 18.17
CA LYS A 50 -4.74 22.91 17.37
C LYS A 50 -5.77 23.22 16.28
N GLY A 51 -6.90 22.53 16.23
CA GLY A 51 -7.97 22.70 15.25
C GLY A 51 -7.67 22.11 13.88
N ARG A 52 -6.67 21.22 13.75
CA ARG A 52 -6.34 20.54 12.49
C ARG A 52 -7.11 19.24 12.39
N LYS A 53 -7.64 18.94 11.20
CA LYS A 53 -8.41 17.72 10.96
C LYS A 53 -7.55 16.47 11.15
N ASN A 54 -8.08 15.45 11.84
CA ASN A 54 -7.48 14.13 12.01
C ASN A 54 -8.05 13.11 11.02
N LEU A 55 -7.32 12.01 10.81
CA LEU A 55 -7.81 10.88 10.02
C LEU A 55 -8.97 10.17 10.76
N ASP A 56 -9.91 9.60 10.00
CA ASP A 56 -11.16 9.00 10.51
C ASP A 56 -10.96 7.61 11.14
N TYR A 57 -10.05 7.46 12.11
CA TYR A 57 -9.84 6.18 12.79
C TYR A 57 -11.12 5.70 13.50
N SER A 58 -11.79 6.60 14.22
CA SER A 58 -12.99 6.31 14.99
C SER A 58 -14.18 5.94 14.10
N GLY A 59 -14.42 6.67 13.01
CA GLY A 59 -15.50 6.39 12.08
C GLY A 59 -15.28 5.10 11.31
N VAL A 60 -14.05 4.80 10.85
CA VAL A 60 -13.75 3.55 10.15
C VAL A 60 -13.88 2.34 11.09
N LEU A 61 -13.38 2.42 12.32
CA LEU A 61 -13.53 1.35 13.32
C LEU A 61 -15.00 1.11 13.68
N THR A 62 -15.79 2.18 13.87
CA THR A 62 -17.22 2.09 14.22
C THR A 62 -18.04 1.41 13.11
N ARG A 63 -17.74 1.68 11.84
CA ARG A 63 -18.40 1.03 10.70
C ARG A 63 -17.93 -0.42 10.53
N GLY A 64 -16.70 -0.71 10.95
CA GLY A 64 -16.17 -2.06 11.11
C GLY A 64 -15.76 -2.76 9.81
N LYS A 65 -15.31 -4.01 9.97
CA LYS A 65 -14.77 -4.87 8.92
C LYS A 65 -15.66 -4.95 7.68
N ASP A 66 -16.95 -5.26 7.87
CA ASP A 66 -17.85 -5.52 6.75
C ASP A 66 -18.00 -4.28 5.86
N TRP A 67 -18.09 -3.10 6.47
CA TRP A 67 -18.14 -1.85 5.72
C TRP A 67 -16.84 -1.58 4.94
N VAL A 68 -15.68 -1.85 5.53
CA VAL A 68 -14.39 -1.67 4.84
C VAL A 68 -14.23 -2.66 3.68
N LEU A 69 -14.68 -3.90 3.83
CA LEU A 69 -14.49 -4.97 2.84
C LEU A 69 -15.60 -5.08 1.79
N GLU A 70 -16.77 -4.48 2.02
CA GLU A 70 -17.93 -4.59 1.12
C GLU A 70 -17.63 -4.25 -0.35
N PRO A 71 -16.83 -3.20 -0.68
CA PRO A 71 -16.53 -2.88 -2.09
C PRO A 71 -15.76 -3.99 -2.82
N LEU A 72 -14.96 -4.80 -2.11
CA LEU A 72 -14.22 -5.93 -2.69
C LEU A 72 -15.17 -7.05 -3.14
N ARG A 73 -16.34 -7.19 -2.51
CA ARG A 73 -17.25 -8.33 -2.74
C ARG A 73 -17.63 -8.51 -4.21
N LEU A 74 -17.84 -7.41 -4.93
CA LEU A 74 -18.21 -7.42 -6.35
C LEU A 74 -17.02 -7.16 -7.27
N LEU A 75 -16.10 -6.29 -6.86
CA LEU A 75 -15.04 -5.78 -7.74
C LEU A 75 -13.73 -6.58 -7.63
N GLN A 76 -13.51 -7.28 -6.52
CA GLN A 76 -12.30 -8.05 -6.19
C GLN A 76 -12.68 -9.33 -5.41
N PRO A 77 -13.52 -10.21 -5.99
CA PRO A 77 -14.12 -11.34 -5.28
C PRO A 77 -13.10 -12.34 -4.73
N PHE A 78 -11.94 -12.55 -5.37
CA PHE A 78 -10.94 -13.51 -4.87
C PHE A 78 -10.27 -13.02 -3.58
N SER A 79 -10.00 -11.72 -3.50
CA SER A 79 -9.46 -11.03 -2.32
C SER A 79 -10.50 -10.96 -1.22
N TYR A 80 -11.75 -10.63 -1.56
CA TYR A 80 -12.86 -10.66 -0.61
C TYR A 80 -12.98 -12.05 0.04
N MET A 81 -12.96 -13.12 -0.76
CA MET A 81 -12.98 -14.50 -0.24
C MET A 81 -11.77 -14.81 0.64
N ALA A 82 -10.57 -14.31 0.31
CA ALA A 82 -9.40 -14.48 1.18
C ALA A 82 -9.62 -13.83 2.56
N PHE A 83 -10.24 -12.65 2.62
CA PHE A 83 -10.61 -12.03 3.88
C PHE A 83 -11.68 -12.83 4.62
N GLN A 84 -12.71 -13.35 3.93
CA GLN A 84 -13.73 -14.18 4.58
C GLN A 84 -13.14 -15.45 5.20
N GLU A 85 -12.14 -16.05 4.55
CA GLU A 85 -11.48 -17.28 5.02
C GLU A 85 -10.54 -17.05 6.21
N PHE A 86 -9.81 -15.92 6.23
CA PHE A 86 -8.63 -15.77 7.11
C PHE A 86 -8.57 -14.48 7.94
N CYS A 87 -9.51 -13.56 7.77
CA CYS A 87 -9.49 -12.26 8.45
C CYS A 87 -10.24 -12.31 9.78
N GLY A 88 -9.59 -11.83 10.85
CA GLY A 88 -10.24 -11.47 12.10
C GLY A 88 -11.06 -10.19 11.99
N ASP A 89 -11.23 -9.49 13.12
CA ASP A 89 -11.87 -8.17 13.17
C ASP A 89 -10.94 -7.06 12.64
N LEU A 90 -11.52 -5.89 12.41
CA LEU A 90 -10.79 -4.65 12.22
C LEU A 90 -10.33 -4.14 13.59
N PHE A 91 -9.05 -3.83 13.74
CA PHE A 91 -8.47 -3.35 14.98
C PHE A 91 -7.88 -1.96 14.83
N LEU A 92 -7.98 -1.17 15.90
CA LEU A 92 -7.21 0.03 16.13
C LEU A 92 -6.13 -0.27 17.18
N GLY A 93 -4.87 -0.24 16.75
CA GLY A 93 -3.71 -0.35 17.61
C GLY A 93 -3.16 1.01 17.99
N VAL A 94 -2.71 1.15 19.24
CA VAL A 94 -1.98 2.33 19.73
C VAL A 94 -0.56 1.93 20.12
N MET A 95 0.43 2.49 19.45
CA MET A 95 1.85 2.38 19.79
C MET A 95 2.32 3.66 20.48
N LEU A 96 2.87 3.55 21.69
CA LEU A 96 3.39 4.68 22.44
C LEU A 96 4.89 4.84 22.18
N ILE A 97 5.26 5.89 21.44
CA ILE A 97 6.65 6.22 21.11
C ILE A 97 7.20 7.35 21.98
N LYS A 98 8.52 7.40 22.15
CA LYS A 98 9.17 8.50 22.88
C LYS A 98 9.11 9.78 22.05
N ASP A 99 8.64 10.88 22.65
CA ASP A 99 8.79 12.21 22.07
C ASP A 99 10.27 12.63 22.17
N LEU A 100 10.95 12.78 21.03
CA LEU A 100 12.34 13.24 21.01
C LEU A 100 12.45 14.75 21.25
N MET A 101 11.39 15.52 21.00
CA MET A 101 11.32 16.95 21.24
C MET A 101 10.94 17.28 22.68
N ASN A 102 10.25 16.35 23.36
CA ASN A 102 9.95 16.43 24.79
C ASN A 102 10.23 15.09 25.51
N PRO A 103 11.51 14.73 25.73
CA PRO A 103 11.89 13.41 26.25
C PRO A 103 11.33 13.04 27.62
N GLU A 104 11.03 14.04 28.45
CA GLU A 104 10.48 13.90 29.81
C GLU A 104 8.94 14.00 29.82
N GLY A 105 8.33 14.28 28.67
CA GLY A 105 6.88 14.37 28.50
C GLY A 105 6.19 13.00 28.34
N PRO A 106 4.86 13.00 28.19
CA PRO A 106 4.12 11.79 27.86
C PRO A 106 4.59 11.23 26.51
N ARG A 107 4.49 9.91 26.36
CA ARG A 107 4.75 9.25 25.08
C ARG A 107 3.71 9.69 24.05
N LEU A 108 4.14 9.82 22.80
CA LEU A 108 3.25 10.13 21.69
C LEU A 108 2.53 8.85 21.24
N PRO A 109 1.20 8.89 21.09
CA PRO A 109 0.49 7.81 20.42
C PRO A 109 0.81 7.81 18.93
N VAL A 110 0.91 6.61 18.36
CA VAL A 110 0.91 6.33 16.93
C VAL A 110 -0.17 5.29 16.70
N GLU A 111 -1.11 5.64 15.86
CA GLU A 111 -2.31 4.88 15.57
C GLU A 111 -2.05 3.97 14.38
N VAL A 112 -2.53 2.73 14.46
CA VAL A 112 -2.43 1.77 13.37
C VAL A 112 -3.78 1.09 13.23
N LEU A 113 -4.46 1.30 12.11
CA LEU A 113 -5.69 0.59 11.80
C LEU A 113 -5.35 -0.62 10.92
N PHE A 114 -5.78 -1.82 11.31
CA PHE A 114 -5.34 -3.04 10.63
C PHE A 114 -6.29 -4.22 10.80
N PHE A 115 -6.17 -5.18 9.89
CA PHE A 115 -6.71 -6.53 10.03
C PHE A 115 -5.61 -7.51 10.44
N ASN A 116 -5.95 -8.52 11.23
CA ASN A 116 -5.16 -9.75 11.31
C ASN A 116 -5.66 -10.71 10.23
N VAL A 117 -4.85 -10.95 9.20
CA VAL A 117 -5.17 -11.89 8.10
C VAL A 117 -4.09 -12.96 8.03
N SER A 118 -4.48 -14.21 8.25
CA SER A 118 -3.54 -15.35 8.26
C SER A 118 -2.36 -15.17 9.24
N GLY A 119 -2.64 -14.60 10.42
CA GLY A 119 -1.64 -14.34 11.47
C GLY A 119 -0.67 -13.19 11.16
N ARG A 120 -1.02 -12.31 10.21
CA ARG A 120 -0.19 -11.21 9.73
C ARG A 120 -1.00 -9.91 9.64
N MET A 121 -0.36 -8.80 9.99
CA MET A 121 -0.96 -7.48 9.87
C MET A 121 -1.18 -7.09 8.40
N VAL A 122 -2.41 -6.68 8.09
CA VAL A 122 -2.78 -5.94 6.89
C VAL A 122 -3.21 -4.56 7.34
N GLU A 123 -2.35 -3.57 7.12
CA GLU A 123 -2.61 -2.20 7.56
C GLU A 123 -3.51 -1.47 6.57
N VAL A 124 -4.46 -0.72 7.10
CA VAL A 124 -5.47 0.06 6.39
C VAL A 124 -5.33 1.51 6.81
N PHE A 125 -5.20 2.41 5.85
CA PHE A 125 -5.06 3.82 6.14
C PHE A 125 -6.41 4.50 6.05
N PRO A 126 -6.95 5.05 7.15
CA PRO A 126 -8.14 5.88 7.05
C PRO A 126 -7.80 7.19 6.33
N THR A 127 -8.83 7.83 5.78
CA THR A 127 -8.73 9.17 5.22
C THR A 127 -9.36 10.19 6.14
N PHE A 128 -9.26 11.46 5.79
CA PHE A 128 -9.96 12.53 6.47
C PHE A 128 -11.48 12.38 6.28
N PRO A 129 -12.34 12.53 7.30
CA PRO A 129 -13.77 12.29 7.14
C PRO A 129 -14.41 13.14 6.01
N GLY A 130 -15.20 12.57 5.10
CA GLY A 130 -15.73 13.31 3.94
C GLY A 130 -14.70 13.59 2.84
N SER A 131 -13.58 12.85 2.83
CA SER A 131 -12.52 12.97 1.83
C SER A 131 -12.19 11.63 1.18
N THR A 132 -13.06 10.62 1.34
CA THR A 132 -12.93 9.34 0.63
C THR A 132 -13.30 9.48 -0.85
N TYR A 133 -12.92 8.50 -1.66
CA TYR A 133 -13.40 8.45 -3.04
C TYR A 133 -14.93 8.26 -3.09
N GLU A 134 -15.50 7.52 -2.13
CA GLU A 134 -16.95 7.37 -1.94
C GLU A 134 -17.66 8.72 -1.72
N ASP A 135 -17.04 9.65 -1.01
CA ASP A 135 -17.57 11.00 -0.77
C ASP A 135 -17.44 11.92 -2.00
N GLY A 136 -16.98 11.40 -3.14
CA GLY A 136 -16.76 12.17 -4.36
C GLY A 136 -15.41 12.89 -4.40
N ASN A 137 -14.50 12.59 -3.47
CA ASN A 137 -13.15 13.17 -3.49
C ASN A 137 -12.25 12.42 -4.47
N ASP A 138 -12.32 12.79 -5.74
CA ASP A 138 -11.47 12.28 -6.83
C ASP A 138 -10.29 13.21 -7.14
N CYS A 139 -10.01 14.20 -6.28
CA CYS A 139 -9.06 15.29 -6.53
C CYS A 139 -7.62 14.82 -6.85
N PHE A 140 -7.31 13.57 -6.54
CA PHE A 140 -6.11 12.89 -7.00
C PHE A 140 -6.39 12.30 -8.39
N GLY A 141 -6.14 13.06 -9.45
CA GLY A 141 -6.27 12.57 -10.84
C GLY A 141 -5.50 11.27 -11.15
N SER A 142 -4.59 10.85 -10.26
CA SER A 142 -3.94 9.53 -10.26
C SER A 142 -4.87 8.35 -9.95
N LEU A 143 -5.95 8.56 -9.18
CA LEU A 143 -6.98 7.55 -8.94
C LEU A 143 -7.74 7.25 -10.23
N LEU A 144 -8.07 8.28 -11.01
CA LEU A 144 -8.74 8.16 -12.30
C LEU A 144 -7.86 7.49 -13.37
N SER A 145 -6.57 7.34 -13.10
CA SER A 145 -5.62 6.59 -13.93
C SER A 145 -5.59 5.10 -13.61
N LEU A 146 -6.15 4.66 -12.48
CA LEU A 146 -6.27 3.25 -12.16
C LEU A 146 -7.50 2.64 -12.86
N PRO A 147 -7.47 1.32 -13.11
CA PRO A 147 -8.69 0.57 -13.36
C PRO A 147 -9.74 0.83 -12.27
N ASP A 148 -10.96 1.14 -12.70
CA ASP A 148 -12.07 1.48 -11.81
C ASP A 148 -12.29 0.40 -10.74
N GLY A 149 -12.24 -0.88 -11.10
CA GLY A 149 -12.43 -1.98 -10.17
C GLY A 149 -11.35 -2.06 -9.09
N LEU A 150 -10.15 -1.50 -9.30
CA LEU A 150 -9.12 -1.39 -8.27
C LEU A 150 -9.34 -0.17 -7.37
N ALA A 151 -9.63 1.00 -7.96
CA ALA A 151 -9.84 2.23 -7.21
C ALA A 151 -11.11 2.18 -6.35
N LYS A 152 -12.24 1.71 -6.93
CA LYS A 152 -13.55 1.61 -6.27
C LYS A 152 -13.69 0.41 -5.34
N SER A 153 -12.65 -0.40 -5.20
CA SER A 153 -12.63 -1.51 -4.25
C SER A 153 -11.67 -1.23 -3.09
N TRP A 154 -10.38 -1.15 -3.36
CA TRP A 154 -9.33 -0.97 -2.35
C TRP A 154 -9.25 0.46 -1.82
N LEU A 155 -9.56 1.47 -2.64
CA LEU A 155 -9.36 2.88 -2.30
C LEU A 155 -10.67 3.65 -2.11
N TRP A 156 -11.81 2.95 -2.13
CA TRP A 156 -13.14 3.57 -2.08
C TRP A 156 -13.38 4.34 -0.79
N ARG A 157 -13.01 3.73 0.35
CA ARG A 157 -13.29 4.20 1.72
C ARG A 157 -12.04 4.50 2.54
N THR A 158 -10.85 4.29 1.97
CA THR A 158 -9.57 4.28 2.69
C THR A 158 -8.44 4.86 1.83
N ASP A 159 -7.44 5.47 2.46
CA ASP A 159 -6.21 5.99 1.85
C ASP A 159 -5.15 4.89 1.61
N GLY A 160 -5.58 3.64 1.48
CA GLY A 160 -4.77 2.54 0.97
C GLY A 160 -4.40 1.48 1.99
N TRP A 161 -3.73 0.44 1.47
CA TRP A 161 -3.47 -0.81 2.16
C TRP A 161 -2.01 -1.22 1.98
N ARG A 162 -1.43 -1.91 2.96
CA ARG A 162 -0.10 -2.51 2.83
C ARG A 162 0.10 -3.72 3.73
N ILE A 163 1.13 -4.51 3.41
CA ILE A 163 1.79 -5.41 4.37
C ILE A 163 2.99 -4.64 4.97
N PRO A 164 2.92 -4.16 6.22
CA PRO A 164 4.02 -3.42 6.84
C PRO A 164 5.16 -4.36 7.22
N GLY A 165 6.39 -3.84 7.24
CA GLY A 165 7.56 -4.57 7.72
C GLY A 165 7.87 -4.37 9.20
N SER A 166 7.26 -3.36 9.82
CA SER A 166 7.30 -3.12 11.25
C SER A 166 6.04 -2.38 11.69
N VAL A 167 5.62 -2.55 12.94
CA VAL A 167 4.50 -1.80 13.51
C VAL A 167 4.81 -0.30 13.52
N GLY A 168 3.87 0.51 13.04
CA GLY A 168 4.05 1.96 12.91
C GLY A 168 5.18 2.36 11.95
N GLU A 169 5.48 1.52 10.95
CA GLU A 169 6.37 1.91 9.84
C GLU A 169 5.91 3.26 9.28
N GLY A 170 6.86 4.19 9.10
CA GLY A 170 6.59 5.57 8.66
C GLY A 170 5.87 5.67 7.30
N PRO A 171 5.67 6.91 6.80
CA PRO A 171 4.73 7.19 5.72
C PRO A 171 4.92 6.28 4.52
N MET A 172 3.80 5.67 4.12
CA MET A 172 3.68 4.50 3.27
C MET A 172 4.63 4.47 2.08
N THR A 173 5.42 3.41 1.98
CA THR A 173 5.79 2.89 0.66
C THR A 173 4.77 1.80 0.36
N ASN A 174 3.99 2.01 -0.69
CA ASN A 174 3.01 1.04 -1.15
C ASN A 174 3.71 -0.30 -1.48
N ARG A 175 3.32 -1.37 -0.77
CA ARG A 175 3.97 -2.69 -0.82
C ARG A 175 2.95 -3.79 -0.60
N GLN A 176 3.02 -4.77 -1.50
CA GLN A 176 2.27 -6.01 -1.55
C GLN A 176 0.74 -5.91 -1.65
N LEU A 177 0.12 -4.78 -1.32
CA LEU A 177 -1.29 -4.46 -1.51
C LEU A 177 -1.43 -3.08 -2.16
N ILE A 178 -2.66 -2.59 -2.37
CA ILE A 178 -2.92 -1.34 -3.08
C ILE A 178 -2.98 -0.15 -2.11
N GLY A 179 -1.95 0.69 -2.13
CA GLY A 179 -1.92 2.01 -1.49
C GLY A 179 -2.55 3.12 -2.33
N HIS A 180 -2.91 4.24 -1.69
CA HIS A 180 -3.43 5.44 -2.36
C HIS A 180 -2.31 6.31 -2.99
N PRO A 181 -2.59 7.17 -3.99
CA PRO A 181 -1.58 8.08 -4.55
C PRO A 181 -0.94 9.05 -3.53
N SER A 182 -1.67 9.44 -2.48
CA SER A 182 -1.18 10.24 -1.32
C SER A 182 -0.17 9.43 -0.49
N SER A 183 -0.38 8.11 -0.42
CA SER A 183 0.45 7.08 0.21
C SER A 183 1.72 6.74 -0.57
N ARG A 184 2.29 7.79 -1.18
CA ARG A 184 3.55 7.86 -1.94
C ARG A 184 3.76 6.71 -2.92
N TRP A 185 2.85 6.54 -3.88
CA TRP A 185 3.20 5.82 -5.11
C TRP A 185 4.54 6.34 -5.64
N ARG A 186 5.50 5.43 -5.79
CA ARG A 186 6.85 5.76 -6.22
C ARG A 186 6.79 6.20 -7.66
N ASP A 187 7.36 7.36 -7.97
CA ASP A 187 7.58 7.71 -9.37
C ASP A 187 8.63 6.78 -9.99
N ALA A 188 8.68 6.78 -11.32
CA ALA A 188 9.68 6.04 -12.09
C ALA A 188 11.11 6.29 -11.59
N ASP A 189 11.38 7.51 -11.13
CA ASP A 189 12.71 7.91 -10.66
C ASP A 189 13.10 7.15 -9.38
N THR A 190 12.26 7.25 -8.36
CA THR A 190 12.43 6.56 -7.07
C THR A 190 12.41 5.04 -7.24
N TYR A 191 11.58 4.53 -8.15
CA TYR A 191 11.56 3.11 -8.50
C TYR A 191 12.90 2.65 -9.09
N LEU A 192 13.44 3.36 -10.08
CA LEU A 192 14.71 2.97 -10.70
C LEU A 192 15.89 3.03 -9.72
N ASP A 193 15.88 3.97 -8.77
CA ASP A 193 16.87 3.99 -7.69
C ASP A 193 16.77 2.73 -6.81
N SER A 194 15.56 2.18 -6.62
CA SER A 194 15.35 0.92 -5.89
C SER A 194 15.89 -0.34 -6.60
N LEU A 195 16.17 -0.28 -7.90
CA LEU A 195 16.77 -1.39 -8.66
C LEU A 195 18.30 -1.43 -8.53
N GLY A 196 18.91 -0.34 -8.05
CA GLY A 196 20.33 -0.24 -7.78
C GLY A 196 21.07 0.77 -8.68
N LYS A 197 22.39 0.85 -8.48
CA LYS A 197 23.25 1.87 -9.12
C LYS A 197 23.23 1.75 -10.65
N GLY A 198 22.98 2.86 -11.34
CA GLY A 198 23.06 2.96 -12.81
C GLY A 198 21.75 2.72 -13.57
N TRP A 199 20.75 2.10 -12.93
CA TRP A 199 19.43 1.84 -13.53
C TRP A 199 18.72 3.13 -13.95
N LYS A 200 18.66 4.11 -13.04
CA LYS A 200 18.12 5.45 -13.29
C LYS A 200 18.73 6.10 -14.54
N LYS A 201 20.06 6.12 -14.64
CA LYS A 201 20.77 6.70 -15.79
C LYS A 201 20.43 5.96 -17.10
N LYS A 202 20.27 4.64 -17.04
CA LYS A 202 20.03 3.79 -18.21
C LYS A 202 18.59 3.87 -18.72
N TYR A 203 17.60 3.86 -17.83
CA TYR A 203 16.19 3.65 -18.20
C TYR A 203 15.31 4.89 -18.06
N LEU A 204 15.65 5.86 -17.21
CA LEU A 204 14.83 7.06 -17.05
C LEU A 204 14.66 7.86 -18.36
N PRO A 205 15.70 8.02 -19.22
CA PRO A 205 15.51 8.67 -20.52
C PRO A 205 14.51 7.92 -21.41
N LYS A 206 14.57 6.58 -21.45
CA LYS A 206 13.66 5.75 -22.24
C LYS A 206 12.22 5.85 -21.75
N ILE A 207 11.99 5.85 -20.43
CA ILE A 207 10.65 6.05 -19.87
C ILE A 207 10.09 7.41 -20.29
N LYS A 208 10.91 8.46 -20.29
CA LYS A 208 10.48 9.81 -20.73
C LYS A 208 10.17 9.88 -22.22
N GLU A 209 10.86 9.09 -23.03
CA GLU A 209 10.59 8.97 -24.47
C GLU A 209 9.30 8.20 -24.75
N LEU A 210 9.04 7.11 -24.02
CA LEU A 210 7.81 6.32 -24.12
C LEU A 210 6.57 7.07 -23.58
N PHE A 211 6.75 7.88 -22.54
CA PHE A 211 5.67 8.59 -21.86
C PHE A 211 5.99 10.08 -21.72
N PRO A 212 6.06 10.83 -22.84
CA PRO A 212 6.43 12.24 -22.83
C PRO A 212 5.41 13.10 -22.05
N ASP A 213 4.13 12.74 -22.10
CA ASP A 213 3.03 13.39 -21.37
C ASP A 213 3.10 13.18 -19.85
N ALA A 214 3.77 12.12 -19.39
CA ALA A 214 3.98 11.87 -17.97
C ALA A 214 4.98 12.86 -17.34
N VAL A 215 5.69 13.65 -18.14
CA VAL A 215 6.73 14.56 -17.66
C VAL A 215 6.13 15.92 -17.36
N THR A 216 5.90 16.20 -16.08
CA THR A 216 5.32 17.46 -15.59
C THR A 216 6.38 18.37 -14.98
N ASN A 217 6.17 19.68 -15.07
CA ASN A 217 6.97 20.68 -14.37
C ASN A 217 6.04 21.53 -13.52
N ILE A 218 6.17 21.42 -12.19
CA ILE A 218 5.37 22.19 -11.23
C ILE A 218 6.35 22.97 -10.37
N ASN A 219 6.27 24.30 -10.41
CA ASN A 219 7.14 25.21 -9.66
C ASN A 219 8.65 24.96 -9.87
N GLY A 220 9.05 24.64 -11.12
CA GLY A 220 10.44 24.34 -11.46
C GLY A 220 10.89 22.91 -11.10
N VAL A 221 10.04 22.12 -10.44
CA VAL A 221 10.32 20.73 -10.09
C VAL A 221 9.78 19.81 -11.17
N LYS A 222 10.68 19.18 -11.91
CA LYS A 222 10.34 18.14 -12.89
C LYS A 222 9.89 16.88 -12.16
N ARG A 223 8.64 16.46 -12.38
CA ARG A 223 8.06 15.23 -11.80
C ARG A 223 7.62 14.29 -12.90
N ILE A 224 7.87 13.01 -12.69
CA ILE A 224 7.47 11.95 -13.63
C ILE A 224 6.22 11.28 -13.07
N LYS A 225 5.14 11.38 -13.82
CA LYS A 225 3.81 10.90 -13.47
C LYS A 225 3.57 9.45 -13.91
N PHE A 226 4.61 8.75 -14.37
CA PHE A 226 4.64 7.29 -14.44
C PHE A 226 4.91 6.76 -13.03
N ARG A 227 3.87 6.25 -12.35
CA ARG A 227 3.90 5.99 -10.90
C ARG A 227 3.56 4.54 -10.59
N CYS A 228 4.41 3.91 -9.80
CA CYS A 228 4.26 2.56 -9.27
C CYS A 228 3.18 2.57 -8.19
N PHE A 229 2.01 1.99 -8.50
CA PHE A 229 0.89 1.87 -7.57
C PHE A 229 0.85 0.51 -6.87
N LEU A 230 1.62 -0.47 -7.31
CA LEU A 230 1.77 -1.74 -6.60
C LEU A 230 3.19 -2.24 -6.81
N ASP A 231 3.89 -2.52 -5.71
CA ASP A 231 5.16 -3.24 -5.73
C ASP A 231 4.99 -4.53 -4.93
N THR A 232 5.20 -5.67 -5.58
CA THR A 232 5.00 -6.99 -4.97
C THR A 232 6.15 -7.41 -4.06
N ARG A 233 7.26 -6.68 -4.07
CA ARG A 233 8.41 -6.94 -3.19
C ARG A 233 8.05 -6.74 -1.71
N PRO A 234 8.50 -7.64 -0.83
CA PRO A 234 8.42 -7.44 0.60
C PRO A 234 9.20 -6.22 1.09
N VAL A 235 8.96 -5.83 2.34
CA VAL A 235 9.72 -4.75 2.99
C VAL A 235 11.21 -5.08 3.03
N GLY A 236 12.04 -4.06 2.73
CA GLY A 236 13.49 -4.18 2.72
C GLY A 236 14.07 -4.84 1.46
N VAL A 237 13.22 -5.37 0.57
CA VAL A 237 13.67 -5.99 -0.68
C VAL A 237 13.73 -4.92 -1.79
N GLY A 238 14.93 -4.76 -2.35
CA GLY A 238 15.20 -3.96 -3.54
C GLY A 238 15.77 -4.83 -4.66
N GLY A 239 16.26 -4.21 -5.72
CA GLY A 239 16.83 -4.92 -6.87
C GLY A 239 15.77 -5.40 -7.88
N PRO A 240 16.23 -6.07 -8.97
CA PRO A 240 15.40 -6.52 -10.09
C PRO A 240 14.66 -7.82 -9.74
N GLU A 241 13.74 -7.74 -8.78
CA GLU A 241 12.94 -8.87 -8.31
C GLU A 241 11.47 -8.48 -8.17
N GLY A 242 10.59 -9.47 -8.30
CA GLY A 242 9.15 -9.30 -8.21
C GLY A 242 8.58 -8.41 -9.32
N ASP A 243 7.26 -8.26 -9.29
CA ASP A 243 6.49 -7.49 -10.25
C ASP A 243 6.18 -6.09 -9.71
N GLN A 244 6.27 -5.09 -10.57
CA GLN A 244 5.89 -3.71 -10.26
C GLN A 244 4.93 -3.16 -11.31
N PHE A 245 3.83 -2.59 -10.82
CA PHE A 245 2.74 -2.10 -11.65
C PHE A 245 2.61 -0.59 -11.58
N PHE A 246 2.51 0.02 -12.75
CA PHE A 246 2.52 1.45 -12.95
C PHE A 246 1.28 1.91 -13.69
N VAL A 247 0.89 3.15 -13.42
CA VAL A 247 -0.04 3.92 -14.23
C VAL A 247 0.59 5.23 -14.65
N CYS A 248 0.10 5.79 -15.76
CA CYS A 248 0.44 7.14 -16.15
C CYS A 248 -0.57 8.11 -15.53
N SER A 249 -0.18 8.80 -14.46
CA SER A 249 -1.09 9.62 -13.65
C SER A 249 -1.52 10.94 -14.30
N THR A 250 -1.13 11.17 -15.56
CA THR A 250 -1.60 12.24 -16.45
C THR A 250 -2.68 11.76 -17.41
N ARG A 251 -2.96 10.46 -17.42
CA ARG A 251 -3.96 9.82 -18.29
C ARG A 251 -5.09 9.25 -17.45
N GLN A 252 -6.23 9.05 -18.09
CA GLN A 252 -7.39 8.33 -17.55
C GLN A 252 -7.70 7.11 -18.43
N ASP A 253 -6.66 6.56 -19.06
CA ASP A 253 -6.75 5.41 -19.98
C ASP A 253 -6.85 4.07 -19.23
N GLN A 254 -6.67 4.09 -17.90
CA GLN A 254 -6.71 2.93 -17.00
C GLN A 254 -5.73 1.82 -17.39
N VAL A 255 -4.68 2.16 -18.16
CA VAL A 255 -3.67 1.20 -18.60
C VAL A 255 -2.69 0.92 -17.46
N VAL A 256 -2.59 -0.35 -17.10
CA VAL A 256 -1.61 -0.83 -16.13
C VAL A 256 -0.37 -1.34 -16.87
N TYR A 257 0.74 -0.65 -16.68
CA TYR A 257 2.05 -1.06 -17.17
C TYR A 257 2.72 -1.96 -16.15
N HIS A 258 3.42 -2.97 -16.63
CA HIS A 258 4.01 -4.01 -15.81
C HIS A 258 5.52 -4.10 -16.09
N VAL A 259 6.33 -4.01 -15.03
CA VAL A 259 7.75 -4.36 -15.04
C VAL A 259 7.92 -5.65 -14.26
N HIS A 260 8.27 -6.72 -14.98
CA HIS A 260 8.50 -8.05 -14.43
C HIS A 260 9.98 -8.20 -14.05
N GLU A 261 10.27 -8.52 -12.79
CA GLU A 261 11.62 -8.78 -12.27
C GLU A 261 12.65 -7.70 -12.66
N GLY A 262 12.23 -6.44 -12.58
CA GLY A 262 13.07 -5.30 -12.94
C GLY A 262 13.41 -5.18 -14.43
N ASP A 263 12.80 -5.95 -15.34
CA ASP A 263 13.02 -5.82 -16.78
C ASP A 263 12.33 -4.58 -17.38
N VAL A 264 12.89 -3.41 -17.08
CA VAL A 264 12.44 -2.12 -17.60
C VAL A 264 12.65 -2.02 -19.13
N GLY A 265 13.51 -2.86 -19.70
CA GLY A 265 13.78 -2.87 -21.15
C GLY A 265 12.62 -3.45 -21.95
N ASN A 266 11.95 -4.45 -21.39
CA ASN A 266 10.80 -5.11 -21.99
C ASN A 266 9.52 -4.77 -21.21
N LEU A 267 9.15 -3.49 -21.21
CA LEU A 267 7.93 -3.04 -20.55
C LEU A 267 6.72 -3.83 -21.08
N ARG A 268 5.81 -4.17 -20.17
CA ARG A 268 4.61 -4.95 -20.46
C ARG A 268 3.36 -4.15 -20.13
N VAL A 269 2.22 -4.61 -20.61
CA VAL A 269 0.89 -4.15 -20.17
C VAL A 269 0.17 -5.34 -19.55
N LEU A 270 -0.66 -5.06 -18.55
CA LEU A 270 -1.50 -6.04 -17.88
C LEU A 270 -2.90 -6.02 -18.51
N ARG A 271 -3.29 -7.12 -19.17
CA ARG A 271 -4.66 -7.36 -19.61
C ARG A 271 -5.54 -7.71 -18.42
N ASN A 272 -6.79 -7.27 -18.43
CA ASN A 272 -7.75 -7.50 -17.34
C ASN A 272 -7.11 -7.25 -15.96
N PRO A 273 -6.56 -6.04 -15.73
CA PRO A 273 -5.76 -5.76 -14.53
C PRO A 273 -6.54 -6.00 -13.24
N GLU A 274 -7.85 -5.82 -13.24
CA GLU A 274 -8.72 -6.07 -12.09
C GLU A 274 -8.69 -7.54 -11.66
N ASP A 275 -8.79 -8.51 -12.58
CA ASP A 275 -8.75 -9.95 -12.27
C ASP A 275 -7.34 -10.41 -11.88
N ALA A 276 -6.31 -9.92 -12.59
CA ALA A 276 -4.92 -10.25 -12.31
C ALA A 276 -4.50 -9.83 -10.90
N ILE A 277 -4.79 -8.57 -10.54
CA ILE A 277 -4.42 -7.99 -9.25
C ILE A 277 -5.29 -8.56 -8.14
N ASP A 278 -6.57 -8.86 -8.38
CA ASP A 278 -7.42 -9.52 -7.40
C ASP A 278 -6.84 -10.89 -7.00
N ARG A 279 -6.49 -11.72 -7.98
CA ARG A 279 -5.89 -13.04 -7.72
C ARG A 279 -4.55 -12.95 -7.02
N TYR A 280 -3.75 -11.95 -7.37
CA TYR A 280 -2.49 -11.65 -6.68
C TYR A 280 -2.72 -11.25 -5.22
N CYS A 281 -3.61 -10.29 -4.95
CA CYS A 281 -3.91 -9.85 -3.59
C CYS A 281 -4.47 -11.01 -2.77
N ALA A 282 -5.32 -11.83 -3.36
CA ALA A 282 -5.83 -13.07 -2.78
C ALA A 282 -4.72 -14.10 -2.48
N HIS A 283 -3.68 -14.19 -3.31
CA HIS A 283 -2.47 -15.00 -3.07
C HIS A 283 -1.67 -14.48 -1.87
N VAL A 284 -1.47 -13.16 -1.81
CA VAL A 284 -0.78 -12.48 -0.70
C VAL A 284 -1.51 -12.66 0.62
N LEU A 285 -2.82 -12.41 0.66
CA LEU A 285 -3.65 -12.50 1.86
C LEU A 285 -3.69 -13.92 2.43
N ARG A 286 -3.70 -14.94 1.56
CA ARG A 286 -3.62 -16.36 1.95
C ARG A 286 -2.20 -16.83 2.29
N ARG A 287 -1.20 -15.96 2.16
CA ARG A 287 0.22 -16.27 2.38
C ARG A 287 0.68 -17.51 1.59
N LYS A 288 0.17 -17.67 0.37
CA LYS A 288 0.60 -18.77 -0.51
C LYS A 288 2.11 -18.66 -0.76
N ALA A 289 2.78 -19.80 -0.77
CA ALA A 289 4.22 -19.86 -1.02
C ALA A 289 4.54 -19.48 -2.47
N GLY A 290 5.74 -18.91 -2.66
CA GLY A 290 6.21 -18.48 -3.98
C GLY A 290 5.65 -17.12 -4.42
N GLN A 291 6.17 -16.63 -5.55
CA GLN A 291 5.63 -15.47 -6.24
C GLN A 291 4.36 -15.88 -7.00
N PHE A 292 3.46 -14.91 -7.18
CA PHE A 292 2.30 -15.08 -8.05
C PHE A 292 2.74 -14.93 -9.49
N ASP A 293 2.31 -15.82 -10.39
CA ASP A 293 2.64 -15.72 -11.81
C ASP A 293 1.61 -14.86 -12.55
N PHE A 294 2.07 -13.74 -13.12
CA PHE A 294 1.25 -12.84 -13.92
C PHE A 294 1.27 -13.16 -15.43
N SER A 295 1.92 -14.25 -15.85
CA SER A 295 2.14 -14.59 -17.27
C SER A 295 0.86 -14.63 -18.11
N GLU A 296 -0.25 -15.10 -17.53
CA GLU A 296 -1.56 -15.18 -18.21
C GLU A 296 -2.14 -13.81 -18.58
N TRP A 297 -1.82 -12.76 -17.81
CA TRP A 297 -2.36 -11.41 -18.01
C TRP A 297 -1.35 -10.46 -18.64
N SER A 298 -0.06 -10.77 -18.57
CA SER A 298 0.96 -9.82 -18.96
C SER A 298 1.41 -10.02 -20.41
N GLU A 299 1.37 -8.96 -21.21
CA GLU A 299 1.81 -8.98 -22.61
C GLU A 299 2.82 -7.86 -22.93
N PRO A 300 3.70 -8.02 -23.93
CA PRO A 300 4.65 -6.98 -24.31
C PRO A 300 3.96 -5.67 -24.68
N PHE A 301 4.41 -4.55 -24.10
CA PHE A 301 3.94 -3.22 -24.50
C PHE A 301 4.51 -2.87 -25.87
N ARG A 302 3.64 -2.45 -26.78
CA ARG A 302 4.01 -1.93 -28.09
C ARG A 302 3.50 -0.48 -28.18
N PRO A 303 4.41 0.52 -28.15
CA PRO A 303 4.07 1.94 -28.19
C PRO A 303 3.32 2.35 -29.46
#